data_AF-A0A2D7XCV3-F1
#
_entry.id   AF-A0A2D7XCV3-F1
#
_cell.length_a   1.000
_cell.length_b   1.000
_cell.length_c   1.000
_cell.angle_alpha   90.00
_cell.angle_beta   90.00
_cell.angle_gamma   90.00
#
_symmetry.space_group_name_H-M   'P 1'
#
loop_
_entity.id
_entity.type
_entity.pdbx_description
1 polymer ?
#
loop_
_entity_poly.entity_id
_entity_poly.type
_entity_poly.pdbx_seq_one_letter_code
_entity_poly.pdbx_strand_id
1 'polypeptide(L)'
;MLLLVSVGGSGAVFASSVTSTESAVIESPLAPPDTSSPRAVYQGLVSAIEEAYALAKAGRTNEETMVPLLRATRALDLSEVPADLRVSVGLESALLIKEVLDRIPKPSLEDIPDIEMVKQNEQDLSLMELLGQLRAGVGEDGLEALRQSQPQPIDQWTVPGTEMQIVKIKEGPNAGQFRFSAETVASVHAYYDRVKNLPYVETSTPNIFEAYILTPGIGLDLSWEANLPEWVEGRYLDQTYWQ
;
A
#
# COMPACT_ATOMS: atom_id res chain seq x y z
N MET A 1 41.76 -53.23 24.74
CA MET A 1 41.54 -53.11 23.27
C MET A 1 40.58 -54.21 22.87
N LEU A 2 39.53 -53.86 22.10
CA LEU A 2 38.30 -54.63 21.75
C LEU A 2 37.23 -54.74 22.85
N LEU A 3 35.93 -54.68 22.57
CA LEU A 3 35.10 -53.89 21.64
C LEU A 3 33.67 -54.12 22.13
N LEU A 4 32.89 -53.05 22.28
CA LEU A 4 31.45 -53.07 22.54
C LEU A 4 30.70 -53.63 21.33
N VAL A 5 29.75 -54.53 21.55
CA VAL A 5 28.49 -54.56 20.78
C VAL A 5 27.36 -54.83 21.78
N SER A 6 26.58 -53.79 22.08
CA SER A 6 25.30 -53.88 22.78
C SER A 6 24.18 -53.92 21.72
N VAL A 7 23.28 -54.88 21.89
CA VAL A 7 22.06 -55.07 21.10
C VAL A 7 20.89 -54.44 21.86
N GLY A 8 20.01 -53.77 21.12
CA GLY A 8 18.57 -53.80 21.38
C GLY A 8 17.99 -52.65 22.21
N GLY A 9 17.34 -51.71 21.52
CA GLY A 9 16.50 -50.68 22.13
C GLY A 9 15.54 -50.07 21.10
N SER A 10 14.47 -50.79 20.78
CA SER A 10 13.34 -50.28 20.00
C SER A 10 12.61 -49.16 20.74
N GLY A 11 12.20 -48.12 20.01
CA GLY A 11 11.22 -47.14 20.48
C GLY A 11 11.45 -45.73 19.97
N ALA A 12 11.52 -45.52 18.66
CA ALA A 12 11.43 -44.17 18.09
C ALA A 12 9.95 -43.78 17.97
N VAL A 13 9.48 -42.93 18.88
CA VAL A 13 8.18 -42.26 18.79
C VAL A 13 8.36 -41.07 17.85
N PHE A 14 7.91 -41.19 16.60
CA PHE A 14 7.90 -40.06 15.68
C PHE A 14 6.70 -39.16 16.01
N ALA A 15 6.97 -38.02 16.64
CA ALA A 15 6.01 -36.93 16.73
C ALA A 15 5.89 -36.30 15.34
N SER A 16 4.82 -36.64 14.62
CA SER A 16 4.46 -35.96 13.37
C SER A 16 3.97 -34.56 13.72
N SER A 17 4.83 -33.55 13.53
CA SER A 17 4.40 -32.16 13.47
C SER A 17 3.52 -32.01 12.23
N VAL A 18 2.22 -31.83 12.45
CA VAL A 18 1.29 -31.37 11.42
C VAL A 18 1.69 -29.94 11.09
N THR A 19 2.44 -29.77 10.00
CA THR A 19 2.64 -28.45 9.41
C THR A 19 1.29 -28.00 8.92
N SER A 20 0.66 -27.08 9.65
CA SER A 20 -0.48 -26.32 9.17
C SER A 20 -0.04 -25.56 7.93
N THR A 21 -0.34 -26.10 6.76
CA THR A 21 -0.24 -25.36 5.51
C THR A 21 -1.27 -24.25 5.57
N GLU A 22 -0.80 -23.05 5.90
CA GLU A 22 -1.52 -21.80 5.76
C GLU A 22 -1.91 -21.66 4.29
N SER A 23 -3.19 -21.92 4.01
CA SER A 23 -3.77 -21.80 2.67
C SER A 23 -3.61 -20.37 2.20
N ALA A 24 -2.70 -20.14 1.25
CA ALA A 24 -2.73 -18.94 0.44
C ALA A 24 -4.09 -18.88 -0.25
N VAL A 25 -4.97 -18.01 0.26
CA VAL A 25 -6.22 -17.66 -0.40
C VAL A 25 -5.81 -17.05 -1.73
N ILE A 26 -6.00 -17.79 -2.83
CA ILE A 26 -5.94 -17.18 -4.15
C ILE A 26 -7.17 -16.28 -4.22
N GLU A 27 -7.02 -15.03 -3.81
CA GLU A 27 -8.03 -14.02 -4.04
C GLU A 27 -8.31 -13.99 -5.55
N SER A 28 -9.59 -14.06 -5.90
CA SER A 28 -10.01 -14.03 -7.29
C SER A 28 -9.33 -12.86 -8.02
N PRO A 29 -8.86 -13.01 -9.28
CA PRO A 29 -8.26 -11.90 -10.03
C PRO A 29 -9.23 -10.73 -10.25
N LEU A 30 -10.53 -10.95 -9.99
CA LEU A 30 -11.60 -9.95 -10.03
C LEU A 30 -12.03 -9.47 -8.64
N ALA A 31 -11.39 -9.92 -7.57
CA ALA A 31 -11.66 -9.44 -6.23
C ALA A 31 -11.41 -7.92 -6.19
N PRO A 32 -12.35 -7.13 -5.62
CA PRO A 32 -12.09 -5.72 -5.42
C PRO A 32 -10.89 -5.56 -4.47
N PRO A 33 -10.05 -4.53 -4.66
CA PRO A 33 -8.96 -4.26 -3.74
C PRO A 33 -9.52 -3.94 -2.35
N ASP A 34 -8.80 -4.38 -1.33
CA ASP A 34 -9.12 -4.06 0.04
C ASP A 34 -8.94 -2.56 0.29
N THR A 35 -10.04 -1.91 0.67
CA THR A 35 -10.13 -0.48 0.98
C THR A 35 -10.74 -0.26 2.37
N SER A 36 -10.67 -1.28 3.23
CA SER A 36 -11.25 -1.26 4.57
C SER A 36 -10.51 -0.39 5.59
N SER A 37 -9.25 -0.04 5.31
CA SER A 37 -8.40 0.75 6.20
C SER A 37 -7.33 1.53 5.43
N PRO A 38 -6.73 2.58 6.02
CA PRO A 38 -5.58 3.27 5.43
C PRO A 38 -4.43 2.33 5.06
N ARG A 39 -4.12 1.34 5.91
CA ARG A 39 -3.06 0.35 5.67
C ARG A 39 -3.38 -0.52 4.45
N ALA A 40 -4.61 -1.00 4.33
CA ALA A 40 -5.04 -1.80 3.18
C ALA A 40 -4.93 -1.03 1.86
N VAL A 41 -5.36 0.24 1.84
CA VAL A 41 -5.25 1.12 0.65
C VAL A 41 -3.80 1.34 0.25
N TYR A 42 -2.96 1.69 1.23
CA TYR A 42 -1.53 1.94 1.02
C TYR A 42 -0.83 0.69 0.45
N GLN A 43 -1.02 -0.46 1.10
CA GLN A 43 -0.41 -1.72 0.67
C GLN A 43 -0.95 -2.19 -0.67
N GLY A 44 -2.26 -2.08 -0.90
CA GLY A 44 -2.91 -2.48 -2.14
C GLY A 44 -2.47 -1.66 -3.35
N LEU A 45 -2.25 -0.35 -3.18
CA LEU A 45 -1.66 0.49 -4.21
C LEU A 45 -0.24 0.03 -4.55
N VAL A 46 0.61 -0.09 -3.52
CA VAL A 46 2.02 -0.47 -3.68
C VAL A 46 2.13 -1.84 -4.34
N SER A 47 1.44 -2.85 -3.81
CA SER A 47 1.54 -4.23 -4.31
C SER A 47 1.01 -4.38 -5.74
N ALA A 48 -0.06 -3.69 -6.10
CA ALA A 48 -0.58 -3.72 -7.47
C ALA A 48 0.44 -3.10 -8.44
N ILE A 49 1.07 -1.99 -8.10
CA ILE A 49 2.06 -1.37 -8.99
C ILE A 49 3.34 -2.23 -9.09
N GLU A 50 3.79 -2.85 -7.99
CA GLU A 50 4.88 -3.82 -8.00
C GLU A 50 4.56 -5.07 -8.83
N GLU A 51 3.32 -5.55 -8.80
CA GLU A 51 2.84 -6.65 -9.66
C GLU A 51 2.95 -6.26 -11.14
N ALA A 52 2.50 -5.06 -11.50
CA ALA A 52 2.59 -4.55 -12.87
C ALA A 52 4.04 -4.48 -13.35
N TYR A 53 4.94 -3.98 -12.50
CA TYR A 53 6.37 -3.90 -12.78
C TYR A 53 6.99 -5.29 -12.95
N ALA A 54 6.66 -6.24 -12.07
CA ALA A 54 7.15 -7.62 -12.15
C ALA A 54 6.69 -8.32 -13.44
N LEU A 55 5.45 -8.09 -13.87
CA LEU A 55 4.94 -8.58 -15.15
C LEU A 55 5.71 -7.99 -16.33
N ALA A 56 5.91 -6.67 -16.36
CA ALA A 56 6.66 -6.00 -17.41
C ALA A 56 8.12 -6.51 -17.48
N LYS A 57 8.78 -6.66 -16.32
CA LYS A 57 10.13 -7.21 -16.22
C LYS A 57 10.24 -8.66 -16.69
N ALA A 58 9.17 -9.44 -16.52
CA ALA A 58 9.06 -10.80 -17.03
C ALA A 58 8.71 -10.87 -18.54
N GLY A 59 8.64 -9.73 -19.24
CA GLY A 59 8.31 -9.67 -20.66
C GLY A 59 6.85 -10.05 -20.97
N ARG A 60 5.94 -9.88 -20.00
CA ARG A 60 4.50 -10.09 -20.19
C ARG A 60 3.89 -8.99 -21.03
N THR A 61 2.69 -9.22 -21.56
CA THR A 61 2.10 -8.23 -22.47
C THR A 61 1.65 -7.00 -21.71
N ASN A 62 1.63 -5.87 -22.40
CA ASN A 62 1.15 -4.61 -21.86
C ASN A 62 -0.29 -4.70 -21.32
N GLU A 63 -1.17 -5.48 -21.95
CA GLU A 63 -2.52 -5.76 -21.44
C GLU A 63 -2.50 -6.42 -20.07
N GLU A 64 -1.55 -7.35 -19.85
CA GLU A 64 -1.41 -8.05 -18.56
C GLU A 64 -0.92 -7.10 -17.47
N THR A 65 0.00 -6.18 -17.79
CA THR A 65 0.45 -5.14 -16.85
C THR A 65 -0.65 -4.14 -16.52
N MET A 66 -1.60 -3.92 -17.44
CA MET A 66 -2.69 -2.96 -17.24
C MET A 66 -3.70 -3.43 -16.20
N VAL A 67 -3.88 -4.74 -16.01
CA VAL A 67 -4.80 -5.28 -15.01
C VAL A 67 -4.46 -4.81 -13.58
N PRO A 68 -3.24 -5.01 -13.08
CA PRO A 68 -2.86 -4.49 -11.76
C PRO A 68 -2.77 -2.95 -11.73
N LEU A 69 -2.38 -2.27 -12.81
CA LEU A 69 -2.40 -0.80 -12.84
C LEU A 69 -3.82 -0.23 -12.67
N LEU A 70 -4.82 -0.78 -13.36
CA LEU A 70 -6.21 -0.40 -13.17
C LEU A 70 -6.70 -0.73 -11.76
N ARG A 71 -6.22 -1.82 -11.16
CA ARG A 71 -6.50 -2.15 -9.75
C ARG A 71 -5.94 -1.08 -8.82
N ALA A 72 -4.73 -0.60 -9.06
CA ALA A 72 -4.10 0.48 -8.28
C ALA A 72 -4.94 1.76 -8.28
N THR A 73 -5.56 2.13 -9.41
CA THR A 73 -6.43 3.33 -9.49
C THR A 73 -7.62 3.29 -8.54
N ARG A 74 -8.03 2.10 -8.07
CA ARG A 74 -9.14 1.98 -7.11
C ARG A 74 -8.76 2.43 -5.71
N ALA A 75 -7.48 2.60 -5.41
CA ALA A 75 -7.03 3.24 -4.18
C ALA A 75 -7.27 4.76 -4.18
N LEU A 76 -7.71 5.35 -5.30
CA LEU A 76 -7.85 6.81 -5.47
C LEU A 76 -9.31 7.24 -5.43
N ASP A 77 -9.55 8.42 -4.85
CA ASP A 77 -10.79 9.16 -5.00
C ASP A 77 -10.74 10.01 -6.28
N LEU A 78 -11.42 9.54 -7.32
CA LEU A 78 -11.52 10.20 -8.62
C LEU A 78 -12.88 10.89 -8.80
N SER A 79 -13.61 11.16 -7.70
CA SER A 79 -14.94 11.76 -7.74
C SER A 79 -14.94 13.15 -8.37
N GLU A 80 -13.88 13.93 -8.15
CA GLU A 80 -13.67 15.26 -8.73
C GLU A 80 -13.08 15.24 -10.15
N VAL A 81 -12.72 14.07 -10.67
CA VAL A 81 -12.19 13.91 -12.03
C VAL A 81 -13.34 13.65 -13.02
N PRO A 82 -13.39 14.37 -14.15
CA PRO A 82 -14.35 14.11 -15.23
C PRO A 82 -14.33 12.64 -15.69
N ALA A 83 -15.50 12.05 -15.94
CA ALA A 83 -15.65 10.61 -16.13
C ALA A 83 -14.80 10.04 -17.30
N ASP A 84 -14.63 10.83 -18.36
CA ASP A 84 -13.82 10.54 -19.54
C ASP A 84 -12.30 10.59 -19.28
N LEU A 85 -11.86 11.27 -18.22
CA LEU A 85 -10.46 11.40 -17.83
C LEU A 85 -10.05 10.50 -16.66
N ARG A 86 -11.00 9.84 -15.98
CA ARG A 86 -10.70 9.04 -14.77
C ARG A 86 -9.66 7.95 -14.98
N VAL A 87 -9.66 7.31 -16.15
CA VAL A 87 -8.70 6.23 -16.43
C VAL A 87 -7.28 6.81 -16.55
N SER A 88 -7.08 7.84 -17.38
CA SER A 88 -5.75 8.43 -17.59
C SER A 88 -5.24 9.11 -16.33
N VAL A 89 -6.04 9.98 -15.71
CA VAL A 89 -5.67 10.68 -14.47
C VAL A 89 -5.45 9.69 -13.33
N GLY A 90 -6.27 8.65 -13.23
CA GLY A 90 -6.13 7.63 -12.20
C GLY A 90 -4.84 6.82 -12.34
N LEU A 91 -4.48 6.40 -13.55
CA LEU A 91 -3.23 5.67 -13.82
C LEU A 91 -2.01 6.54 -13.51
N GLU A 92 -1.99 7.75 -14.05
CA GLU A 92 -0.91 8.71 -13.83
C GLU A 92 -0.74 9.03 -12.34
N SER A 93 -1.84 9.33 -11.65
CA SER A 93 -1.80 9.66 -10.22
C SER A 93 -1.33 8.49 -9.36
N ALA A 94 -1.76 7.26 -9.66
CA ALA A 94 -1.32 6.06 -8.94
C ALA A 94 0.19 5.86 -9.06
N LEU A 95 0.73 6.01 -10.28
CA LEU A 95 2.17 5.91 -10.56
C LEU A 95 2.96 7.04 -9.90
N LEU A 96 2.47 8.28 -9.96
CA LEU A 96 3.11 9.42 -9.32
C LEU A 96 3.12 9.30 -7.79
N ILE A 97 2.03 8.81 -7.18
CA ILE A 97 2.02 8.49 -5.75
C ILE A 97 3.11 7.46 -5.45
N LYS A 98 3.24 6.40 -6.25
CA LYS A 98 4.30 5.39 -6.07
C LYS A 98 5.70 6.01 -6.15
N GLU A 99 5.96 6.84 -7.15
CA GLU A 99 7.24 7.54 -7.32
C GLU A 99 7.57 8.44 -6.11
N VAL A 100 6.55 9.09 -5.52
CA VAL A 100 6.72 9.88 -4.30
C VAL A 100 7.04 8.99 -3.10
N LEU A 101 6.25 7.93 -2.89
CA LEU A 101 6.44 6.98 -1.79
C LEU A 101 7.82 6.30 -1.82
N ASP A 102 8.36 6.06 -3.01
CA ASP A 102 9.67 5.42 -3.19
C ASP A 102 10.87 6.35 -2.96
N ARG A 103 10.64 7.66 -2.78
CA ARG A 103 11.71 8.66 -2.55
C ARG A 103 11.66 9.33 -1.18
N ILE A 104 10.69 8.96 -0.35
CA ILE A 104 10.56 9.44 1.03
C ILE A 104 10.76 8.28 2.01
N PRO A 105 11.12 8.54 3.29
CA PRO A 105 11.19 7.50 4.31
C PRO A 105 9.88 6.70 4.39
N LYS A 106 9.97 5.39 4.22
CA LYS A 106 8.79 4.49 4.26
C LYS A 106 8.25 4.44 5.70
N PRO A 107 6.94 4.67 5.94
CA PRO A 107 6.35 4.51 7.26
C PRO A 107 6.42 3.04 7.71
N SER A 108 6.54 2.81 9.02
CA SER A 108 6.33 1.47 9.57
C SER A 108 4.87 1.09 9.35
N LEU A 109 4.59 -0.17 8.99
CA LEU A 109 3.21 -0.61 8.77
C LEU A 109 2.37 -0.47 10.04
N GLU A 110 2.98 -0.59 11.21
CA GLU A 110 2.31 -0.42 12.51
C GLU A 110 1.78 1.01 12.73
N ASP A 111 2.40 2.01 12.09
CA ASP A 111 1.99 3.43 12.18
C ASP A 111 0.80 3.76 11.28
N ILE A 112 0.46 2.87 10.34
CA ILE A 112 -0.66 3.05 9.42
C ILE A 112 -1.87 2.32 10.01
N PRO A 113 -3.02 2.96 10.27
CA PRO A 113 -4.17 2.27 10.84
C PRO A 113 -4.65 1.08 9.99
N ASP A 114 -4.82 -0.10 10.61
CA ASP A 114 -5.46 -1.26 9.98
C ASP A 114 -6.95 -1.35 10.28
N ILE A 115 -7.57 -2.39 9.73
CA ILE A 115 -8.99 -2.68 9.88
C ILE A 115 -9.40 -2.93 11.34
N GLU A 116 -8.54 -3.56 12.15
CA GLU A 116 -8.88 -3.85 13.54
C GLU A 116 -8.81 -2.58 14.39
N MET A 117 -7.82 -1.71 14.14
CA MET A 117 -7.76 -0.37 14.72
C MET A 117 -8.99 0.48 14.33
N VAL A 118 -9.42 0.43 13.06
CA VAL A 118 -10.62 1.14 12.59
C VAL A 118 -11.87 0.61 13.27
N LYS A 119 -12.07 -0.72 13.31
CA LYS A 119 -13.23 -1.34 13.99
C LYS A 119 -13.25 -1.03 15.48
N GLN A 120 -12.10 -1.11 16.15
CA GLN A 120 -12.01 -0.78 17.57
C GLN A 120 -12.36 0.68 17.81
N ASN A 121 -11.84 1.60 16.98
CA ASN A 121 -12.18 3.02 17.07
C ASN A 121 -13.68 3.28 16.85
N GLU A 122 -14.32 2.61 15.89
CA GLU A 122 -15.77 2.69 15.65
C GLU A 122 -16.57 2.16 16.84
N GLN A 123 -16.12 1.07 17.47
CA GLN A 123 -16.74 0.52 18.67
C GLN A 123 -16.59 1.46 19.87
N ASP A 124 -15.41 2.04 20.07
CA ASP A 124 -15.14 2.99 21.14
C ASP A 124 -16.00 4.25 20.98
N LEU A 125 -16.13 4.78 19.75
CA LEU A 125 -17.02 5.90 19.44
C LEU A 125 -18.49 5.57 19.71
N SER A 126 -18.96 4.39 19.27
CA SER A 126 -20.34 3.95 19.51
C SER A 126 -20.63 3.80 21.01
N LEU A 127 -19.69 3.22 21.78
CA LEU A 127 -19.81 3.11 23.22
C LEU A 127 -19.88 4.49 23.89
N MET A 128 -19.03 5.43 23.47
CA MET A 128 -19.03 6.81 23.99
C MET A 128 -20.32 7.55 23.66
N GLU A 129 -20.89 7.35 22.48
CA GLU A 129 -22.19 7.90 22.11
C GLU A 129 -23.30 7.35 23.03
N LEU A 130 -23.33 6.04 23.26
CA LEU A 130 -24.29 5.40 24.16
C LEU A 130 -24.15 5.90 25.60
N LEU A 131 -22.92 6.00 26.12
CA LEU A 131 -22.66 6.54 27.46
C LEU A 131 -23.10 8.01 27.56
N GLY A 132 -22.89 8.81 26.51
CA GLY A 132 -23.35 10.18 26.42
C GLY A 132 -24.88 10.32 26.41
N GLN A 133 -25.60 9.34 25.88
CA GLN A 133 -27.07 9.25 25.91
C GLN A 133 -27.58 8.86 27.31
N LEU A 134 -26.86 8.01 28.04
CA LEU A 134 -27.20 7.54 29.39
C LEU A 134 -26.91 8.57 30.51
N ARG A 135 -26.77 9.86 30.15
CA ARG A 135 -26.34 11.03 30.94
C ARG A 135 -27.01 11.25 32.32
N ALA A 136 -28.01 10.44 32.68
CA ALA A 136 -28.75 10.53 33.93
C ALA A 136 -28.10 9.86 35.14
N GLY A 137 -26.97 9.13 35.00
CA GLY A 137 -26.36 8.36 36.10
C GLY A 137 -24.85 8.53 36.30
N VAL A 138 -24.17 9.35 35.48
CA VAL A 138 -22.72 9.51 35.54
C VAL A 138 -22.41 10.72 36.42
N GLY A 139 -21.71 10.51 37.54
CA GLY A 139 -21.24 11.60 38.40
C GLY A 139 -20.21 12.50 37.68
N GLU A 140 -19.97 13.69 38.19
CA GLU A 140 -19.03 14.69 37.63
C GLU A 140 -17.65 14.08 37.30
N ASP A 141 -17.13 13.18 38.15
CA ASP A 141 -15.86 12.49 37.95
C ASP A 141 -15.86 11.57 36.71
N GLY A 142 -17.01 10.94 36.41
CA GLY A 142 -17.18 10.11 35.23
C GLY A 142 -17.34 10.94 33.95
N LEU A 143 -17.97 12.12 34.03
CA LEU A 143 -18.03 13.05 32.90
C LEU A 143 -16.65 13.58 32.53
N GLU A 144 -15.79 13.86 33.51
CA GLU A 144 -14.42 14.34 33.27
C GLU A 144 -13.55 13.25 32.62
N ALA A 145 -13.64 12.00 33.09
CA ALA A 145 -12.94 10.87 32.47
C ALA A 145 -13.38 10.62 31.02
N LEU A 146 -14.68 10.76 30.73
CA LEU A 146 -15.22 10.66 29.36
C LEU A 146 -14.73 11.81 28.47
N ARG A 147 -14.55 13.01 29.03
CA ARG A 147 -14.07 14.19 28.31
C ARG A 147 -12.60 14.06 27.89
N GLN A 148 -11.79 13.46 28.76
CA GLN A 148 -10.36 13.21 28.50
C GLN A 148 -10.13 12.04 27.53
N SER A 149 -11.08 11.12 27.42
CA SER A 149 -10.95 9.90 26.62
C SER A 149 -11.64 9.96 25.26
N GLN A 150 -12.10 11.14 24.79
CA GLN A 150 -12.84 11.25 23.53
C GLN A 150 -12.01 10.73 22.35
N PRO A 151 -12.31 9.51 21.84
CA PRO A 151 -11.55 8.97 20.74
C PRO A 151 -11.89 9.79 19.50
N GLN A 152 -10.88 10.13 18.70
CA GLN A 152 -11.09 10.79 17.42
C GLN A 152 -11.40 9.73 16.36
N PRO A 153 -12.33 9.99 15.43
CA PRO A 153 -12.61 9.05 14.36
C PRO A 153 -11.41 8.90 13.44
N ILE A 154 -11.08 7.65 13.12
CA ILE A 154 -10.09 7.32 12.08
C ILE A 154 -10.79 7.46 10.72
N ASP A 155 -11.02 8.71 10.33
CA ASP A 155 -11.60 9.06 9.03
C ASP A 155 -10.54 9.53 8.02
N GLN A 156 -9.33 9.81 8.50
CA GLN A 156 -8.22 10.23 7.68
C GLN A 156 -6.89 9.76 8.27
N TRP A 157 -5.94 9.50 7.40
CA TRP A 157 -4.54 9.29 7.75
C TRP A 157 -3.66 10.01 6.74
N THR A 158 -2.63 10.69 7.21
CA THR A 158 -1.68 11.44 6.37
C THR A 158 -0.39 10.63 6.25
N VAL A 159 0.07 10.44 5.01
CA VAL A 159 1.37 9.81 4.75
C VAL A 159 2.47 10.68 5.38
N PRO A 160 3.29 10.14 6.31
CA PRO A 160 4.29 10.92 7.04
C PRO A 160 5.24 11.69 6.12
N GLY A 161 5.53 12.93 6.47
CA GLY A 161 6.41 13.81 5.69
C GLY A 161 5.76 14.38 4.42
N THR A 162 4.46 14.18 4.22
CA THR A 162 3.72 14.70 3.06
C THR A 162 2.34 15.22 3.47
N GLU A 163 1.64 15.84 2.53
CA GLU A 163 0.23 16.24 2.68
C GLU A 163 -0.72 15.23 2.00
N MET A 164 -0.20 14.10 1.51
CA MET A 164 -1.02 13.05 0.90
C MET A 164 -1.87 12.37 1.97
N GLN A 165 -3.19 12.42 1.78
CA GLN A 165 -4.15 11.86 2.72
C GLN A 165 -4.84 10.65 2.12
N ILE A 166 -5.04 9.63 2.95
CA ILE A 166 -6.00 8.54 2.75
C ILE A 166 -7.20 8.85 3.64
N VAL A 167 -8.38 9.00 3.03
CA VAL A 167 -9.61 9.44 3.67
C VAL A 167 -10.71 8.39 3.51
N LYS A 168 -11.61 8.31 4.50
CA LYS A 168 -12.83 7.52 4.44
C LYS A 168 -13.87 8.27 3.61
N ILE A 169 -14.28 7.69 2.49
CA ILE A 169 -15.32 8.25 1.62
C ILE A 169 -16.65 8.28 2.38
N LYS A 170 -17.29 9.45 2.44
CA LYS A 170 -18.50 9.67 3.23
C LYS A 170 -19.78 9.35 2.46
N GLU A 171 -19.78 9.55 1.14
CA GLU A 171 -20.99 9.49 0.32
C GLU A 171 -20.76 8.76 -1.02
N GLY A 172 -21.86 8.37 -1.66
CA GLY A 172 -21.84 7.70 -2.96
C GLY A 172 -21.58 6.19 -2.89
N PRO A 173 -21.32 5.53 -4.04
CA PRO A 173 -21.25 4.08 -4.13
C PRO A 173 -20.05 3.46 -3.38
N ASN A 174 -19.05 4.29 -3.04
CA ASN A 174 -17.85 3.86 -2.32
C ASN A 174 -17.87 4.35 -0.85
N ALA A 175 -19.00 4.84 -0.33
CA ALA A 175 -19.10 5.28 1.05
C ALA A 175 -18.64 4.18 2.03
N GLY A 176 -17.86 4.57 3.03
CA GLY A 176 -17.25 3.68 4.01
C GLY A 176 -15.88 3.12 3.60
N GLN A 177 -15.50 3.19 2.31
CA GLN A 177 -14.16 2.78 1.85
C GLN A 177 -13.14 3.88 2.10
N PHE A 178 -11.89 3.50 2.34
CA PHE A 178 -10.75 4.41 2.37
C PHE A 178 -10.13 4.54 0.99
N ARG A 179 -9.69 5.76 0.63
CA ARG A 179 -8.99 6.07 -0.63
C ARG A 179 -8.05 7.25 -0.45
N PHE A 180 -6.99 7.36 -1.24
CA PHE A 180 -6.25 8.61 -1.40
C PHE A 180 -7.22 9.70 -1.84
N SER A 181 -7.22 10.82 -1.11
CA SER A 181 -8.19 11.90 -1.29
C SER A 181 -8.15 12.52 -2.68
N ALA A 182 -9.25 13.13 -3.11
CA ALA A 182 -9.29 13.90 -4.36
C ALA A 182 -8.25 15.02 -4.38
N GLU A 183 -7.98 15.65 -3.23
CA GLU A 183 -6.91 16.64 -3.06
C GLU A 183 -5.52 16.03 -3.29
N THR A 184 -5.28 14.81 -2.82
CA THR A 184 -4.04 14.07 -3.13
C THR A 184 -3.89 13.87 -4.64
N VAL A 185 -4.97 13.45 -5.33
CA VAL A 185 -4.98 13.26 -6.79
C VAL A 185 -4.71 14.57 -7.52
N ALA A 186 -5.31 15.68 -7.08
CA ALA A 186 -5.11 17.00 -7.69
C ALA A 186 -3.68 17.56 -7.48
N SER A 187 -3.07 17.24 -6.34
CA SER A 187 -1.76 17.79 -5.93
C SER A 187 -0.56 16.87 -6.21
N VAL A 188 -0.78 15.62 -6.67
CA VAL A 188 0.28 14.61 -6.80
C VAL A 188 1.42 15.04 -7.73
N HIS A 189 1.14 15.74 -8.82
CA HIS A 189 2.18 16.27 -9.72
C HIS A 189 3.13 17.22 -8.99
N ALA A 190 2.59 18.09 -8.14
CA ALA A 190 3.40 19.02 -7.35
C ALA A 190 4.24 18.29 -6.29
N TYR A 191 3.74 17.18 -5.72
CA TYR A 191 4.54 16.34 -4.82
C TYR A 191 5.67 15.65 -5.58
N TYR A 192 5.38 15.05 -6.72
CA TYR A 192 6.37 14.39 -7.56
C TYR A 192 7.47 15.37 -7.99
N ASP A 193 7.12 16.58 -8.43
CA ASP A 193 8.10 17.59 -8.85
C ASP A 193 9.11 17.97 -7.76
N ARG A 194 8.71 17.91 -6.48
CA ARG A 194 9.58 18.20 -5.33
C ARG A 194 10.56 17.07 -5.05
N VAL A 195 10.16 15.83 -5.31
CA VAL A 195 10.94 14.63 -4.94
C VAL A 195 11.63 13.95 -6.10
N LYS A 196 11.27 14.21 -7.36
CA LYS A 196 11.77 13.47 -8.54
C LYS A 196 13.30 13.37 -8.67
N ASN A 197 14.03 14.34 -8.11
CA ASN A 197 15.50 14.37 -8.12
C ASN A 197 16.15 13.73 -6.86
N LEU A 198 15.36 13.28 -5.89
CA LEU A 198 15.85 12.52 -4.75
C LEU A 198 16.18 11.08 -5.17
N PRO A 199 17.18 10.44 -4.54
CA PRO A 199 17.43 9.03 -4.77
C PRO A 199 16.24 8.21 -4.29
N TYR A 200 16.02 7.07 -4.95
CA TYR A 200 15.10 6.05 -4.46
C TYR A 200 15.59 5.49 -3.12
N VAL A 201 14.66 5.21 -2.22
CA VAL A 201 14.93 4.44 -1.01
C VAL A 201 15.35 3.02 -1.40
N GLU A 202 16.29 2.42 -0.67
CA GLU A 202 16.72 1.04 -0.91
C GLU A 202 15.48 0.11 -1.00
N THR A 203 15.50 -0.84 -1.95
CA THR A 203 14.39 -1.78 -2.27
C THR A 203 13.16 -1.19 -2.99
N SER A 204 13.25 0.01 -3.56
CA SER A 204 12.18 0.57 -4.39
C SER A 204 12.30 0.21 -5.88
N THR A 205 11.20 0.43 -6.60
CA THR A 205 11.06 0.16 -8.04
C THR A 205 11.32 1.45 -8.80
N PRO A 206 12.49 1.58 -9.46
CA PRO A 206 12.86 2.83 -10.10
C PRO A 206 12.07 3.07 -11.38
N ASN A 207 11.90 4.36 -11.69
CA ASN A 207 11.46 4.94 -12.96
C ASN A 207 10.15 4.36 -13.53
N ILE A 208 9.23 3.88 -12.69
CA ILE A 208 8.01 3.23 -13.20
C ILE A 208 7.07 4.23 -13.89
N PHE A 209 7.02 5.47 -13.41
CA PHE A 209 6.25 6.51 -14.10
C PHE A 209 6.89 6.88 -15.44
N GLU A 210 8.22 6.94 -15.51
CA GLU A 210 8.94 7.20 -16.76
C GLU A 210 8.73 6.06 -17.77
N ALA A 211 8.81 4.81 -17.31
CA ALA A 211 8.49 3.65 -18.14
C ALA A 211 7.07 3.74 -18.73
N TYR A 212 6.08 4.14 -17.93
CA TYR A 212 4.70 4.29 -18.38
C TYR A 212 4.56 5.34 -19.49
N ILE A 213 5.12 6.54 -19.32
CA ILE A 213 5.00 7.60 -20.34
C ILE A 213 5.77 7.29 -21.63
N LEU A 214 6.82 6.49 -21.55
CA LEU A 214 7.62 6.07 -22.71
C LEU A 214 7.03 4.85 -23.42
N THR A 215 6.15 4.09 -22.76
CA THR A 215 5.49 2.91 -23.34
C THR A 215 4.52 3.35 -24.45
N PRO A 216 4.72 2.92 -25.71
CA PRO A 216 3.74 3.17 -26.75
C PRO A 216 2.47 2.35 -26.49
N GLY A 217 1.35 3.03 -26.31
CA GLY A 217 0.05 2.38 -26.10
C GLY A 217 -0.30 2.19 -24.63
N ILE A 218 -1.11 1.18 -24.33
CA ILE A 218 -1.49 0.85 -22.95
C ILE A 218 -0.35 0.08 -22.26
N GLY A 219 -0.32 0.06 -20.93
CA GLY A 219 0.53 -0.84 -20.14
C GLY A 219 1.87 -0.26 -19.71
N LEU A 220 2.75 -1.16 -19.26
CA LEU A 220 4.15 -0.91 -18.96
C LEU A 220 5.02 -1.78 -19.85
N ASP A 221 6.00 -1.15 -20.50
CA ASP A 221 7.07 -1.81 -21.22
C ASP A 221 8.43 -1.36 -20.66
N LEU A 222 9.17 -2.31 -20.08
CA LEU A 222 10.51 -2.11 -19.53
C LEU A 222 11.61 -2.60 -20.48
N SER A 223 11.29 -2.92 -21.73
CA SER A 223 12.26 -3.44 -22.71
C SER A 223 13.41 -2.48 -23.01
N TRP A 224 13.25 -1.19 -22.75
CA TRP A 224 14.32 -0.19 -22.88
C TRP A 224 15.41 -0.35 -21.82
N GLU A 225 15.09 -0.85 -20.63
CA GLU A 225 16.08 -1.20 -19.58
C GLU A 225 16.81 -2.49 -19.94
N ALA A 226 16.07 -3.50 -20.42
CA ALA A 226 16.63 -4.81 -20.78
C ALA A 226 17.56 -4.78 -22.01
N ASN A 227 17.51 -3.71 -22.81
CA ASN A 227 18.34 -3.53 -24.01
C ASN A 227 19.43 -2.46 -23.84
N LEU A 228 19.70 -2.01 -22.61
CA LEU A 228 20.85 -1.16 -22.35
C LEU A 228 22.13 -1.95 -22.68
N PRO A 229 23.01 -1.45 -23.57
CA PRO A 229 24.27 -2.12 -23.80
C PRO A 229 25.08 -2.12 -22.50
N GLU A 230 25.88 -3.16 -22.25
CA GLU A 230 26.61 -3.37 -20.97
C GLU A 230 27.45 -2.16 -20.49
N TRP A 231 27.83 -1.25 -21.39
CA TRP A 231 28.58 -0.03 -21.02
C TRP A 231 27.75 1.00 -20.24
N VAL A 232 26.41 0.86 -20.18
CA VAL A 232 25.51 1.72 -19.40
C VAL A 232 25.30 1.19 -17.97
N GLU A 233 25.23 -0.12 -17.77
CA GLU A 233 25.07 -0.74 -16.43
C GLU A 233 26.36 -0.68 -15.59
N GLY A 234 27.52 -0.49 -16.22
CA GLY A 234 28.83 -0.49 -15.57
C GLY A 234 29.22 0.79 -14.81
N ARG A 235 28.32 1.75 -14.54
CA ARG A 235 28.69 3.02 -13.89
C ARG A 235 27.74 3.46 -12.79
N TYR A 236 27.73 2.75 -11.67
CA TYR A 236 27.23 3.34 -10.41
C TYR A 236 27.89 2.71 -9.18
N LEU A 237 29.23 2.72 -9.11
CA LEU A 237 29.93 2.44 -7.84
C LEU A 237 31.19 3.26 -7.55
N ASP A 238 31.52 4.30 -8.32
CA ASP A 238 32.45 5.31 -7.81
C ASP A 238 32.55 6.55 -8.72
N GLN A 239 32.53 7.72 -8.08
CA GLN A 239 33.03 9.03 -8.53
C GLN A 239 32.06 10.05 -9.15
N THR A 240 32.02 11.19 -8.48
CA THR A 240 31.76 12.53 -9.04
C THR A 240 32.91 12.95 -9.94
N TYR A 241 32.60 13.47 -11.14
CA TYR A 241 33.52 14.32 -11.88
C TYR A 241 32.84 15.65 -12.19
N TRP A 242 33.35 16.70 -11.55
CA TRP A 242 33.21 18.07 -12.01
C TRP A 242 34.19 18.32 -13.17
N GLN A 243 33.72 18.97 -14.24
CA GLN A 243 34.47 19.98 -14.98
C GLN A 243 33.52 21.07 -15.45
#